data_AF-A0A397VI34-F1
#
_entry.id   AF-A0A397VI34-F1
#
_cell.length_a   1.000
_cell.length_b   1.000
_cell.length_c   1.000
_cell.angle_alpha   90.00
_cell.angle_beta   90.00
_cell.angle_gamma   90.00
#
_symmetry.space_group_name_H-M   'P 1'
#
loop_
_entity.id
_entity.type
_entity.pdbx_description
1 polymer ?
#
loop_
_entity_poly.entity_id
_entity_poly.type
_entity_poly.pdbx_seq_one_letter_code
_entity_poly.pdbx_strand_id
1 'polypeptide(L)'
;MTLLLHTLMLFAVHFLAHMSTYNDNIEEDESDFVSNVYNYDWSSTSLGPMELWDTSIKNAMNLCLQSAFPTLISIAPDWIALYNKAWRPLIKSKHPYALGKPVKEIFPNICEIIASRYESTRNKKAPLLIEV
;
A
#
# COMPACT_ATOMS: atom_id res chain seq x y z
N MET A 1 -2.83 5.10 -24.41
CA MET A 1 -2.52 5.40 -22.98
C MET A 1 -3.08 4.34 -22.02
N THR A 2 -4.23 3.72 -22.32
CA THR A 2 -4.84 2.60 -21.54
C THR A 2 -4.03 1.29 -21.56
N LEU A 3 -3.24 1.09 -22.63
CA LEU A 3 -2.45 -0.12 -22.85
C LEU A 3 -1.26 -0.21 -21.89
N LEU A 4 -0.58 0.90 -21.60
CA LEU A 4 0.61 0.91 -20.71
C LEU A 4 0.25 0.59 -19.24
N LEU A 5 -0.91 1.06 -18.78
CA LEU A 5 -1.45 0.75 -17.45
C LEU A 5 -1.91 -0.70 -17.33
N HIS A 6 -2.58 -1.22 -18.36
CA HIS A 6 -2.92 -2.65 -18.41
C HIS A 6 -1.65 -3.49 -18.40
N THR A 7 -0.62 -3.11 -19.14
CA THR A 7 0.65 -3.83 -19.16
C THR A 7 1.36 -3.76 -17.81
N LEU A 8 1.38 -2.62 -17.11
CA LEU A 8 1.98 -2.53 -15.76
C LEU A 8 1.24 -3.38 -14.72
N MET A 9 -0.11 -3.37 -14.74
CA MET A 9 -0.90 -4.24 -13.86
C MET A 9 -0.77 -5.72 -14.24
N LEU A 10 -0.73 -6.05 -15.54
CA LEU A 10 -0.53 -7.42 -16.02
C LEU A 10 0.87 -7.94 -15.71
N PHE A 11 1.91 -7.09 -15.73
CA PHE A 11 3.24 -7.45 -15.26
C PHE A 11 3.26 -7.70 -13.76
N ALA A 12 2.52 -6.90 -12.97
CA ALA A 12 2.36 -7.17 -11.54
C ALA A 12 1.67 -8.54 -11.32
N VAL A 13 0.54 -8.81 -11.97
CA VAL A 13 -0.19 -10.09 -11.84
C VAL A 13 0.63 -11.29 -12.32
N HIS A 14 1.37 -11.17 -13.43
CA HIS A 14 2.22 -12.25 -13.95
C HIS A 14 3.45 -12.51 -13.07
N PHE A 15 4.02 -11.45 -12.48
CA PHE A 15 5.13 -11.56 -11.52
C PHE A 15 4.68 -12.19 -10.20
N LEU A 16 3.43 -11.97 -9.79
CA LEU A 16 2.82 -12.58 -8.60
C LEU A 16 2.57 -14.08 -8.74
N ALA A 17 2.27 -14.58 -9.95
CA ALA A 17 2.17 -16.01 -10.21
C ALA A 17 3.50 -16.75 -10.01
N HIS A 18 4.63 -16.06 -10.17
CA HIS A 18 5.97 -16.64 -9.95
C HIS A 18 6.43 -16.61 -8.49
N MET A 19 5.78 -15.81 -7.63
CA MET A 19 6.09 -15.68 -6.22
C MET A 19 5.46 -16.78 -5.35
N SER A 20 4.46 -17.51 -5.83
CA SER A 20 3.83 -18.60 -5.05
C SER A 20 4.75 -19.80 -4.82
N THR A 21 5.89 -19.88 -5.52
CA THR A 21 6.91 -20.92 -5.35
C THR A 21 8.06 -20.50 -4.43
N TYR A 22 8.05 -19.30 -3.85
CA TYR A 22 9.06 -18.87 -2.88
C TYR A 22 8.51 -19.06 -1.46
N ASN A 23 8.58 -20.29 -0.96
CA ASN A 23 8.22 -20.62 0.41
C ASN A 23 9.27 -21.55 1.01
N ASP A 24 9.88 -21.11 2.12
CA ASP A 24 10.37 -21.98 3.21
C ASP A 24 10.94 -21.20 4.42
N ASN A 25 10.95 -19.86 4.45
CA ASN A 25 11.45 -19.09 5.61
C ASN A 25 10.52 -17.94 6.09
N ILE A 26 9.21 -18.01 5.84
CA ILE A 26 8.32 -16.82 5.94
C ILE A 26 7.62 -16.64 7.31
N GLU A 27 7.61 -17.63 8.20
CA GLU A 27 6.84 -17.54 9.47
C GLU A 27 7.49 -16.62 10.53
N GLU A 28 8.82 -16.50 10.57
CA GLU A 28 9.51 -15.69 11.60
C GLU A 28 9.46 -14.17 11.36
N ASP A 29 9.03 -13.70 10.17
CA ASP A 29 9.09 -12.29 9.73
C ASP A 29 7.69 -11.65 9.54
N GLU A 30 6.60 -12.42 9.58
CA GLU A 30 5.22 -11.86 9.52
C GLU A 30 4.88 -10.98 10.71
N SER A 31 5.17 -11.49 11.92
CA SER A 31 4.83 -10.82 13.17
C SER A 31 5.57 -9.49 13.30
N ASP A 32 6.81 -9.43 12.79
CA ASP A 32 7.64 -8.23 12.83
C ASP A 32 7.05 -7.09 11.99
N PHE A 33 6.64 -7.36 10.75
CA PHE A 33 6.08 -6.29 9.90
C PHE A 33 4.74 -5.76 10.41
N VAL A 34 3.84 -6.66 10.84
CA VAL A 34 2.55 -6.26 11.40
C VAL A 34 2.78 -5.41 12.65
N SER A 35 3.68 -5.83 13.54
CA SER A 35 4.09 -5.05 14.72
C SER A 35 4.65 -3.68 14.33
N ASN A 36 5.50 -3.62 13.29
CA ASN A 36 6.05 -2.36 12.78
C ASN A 36 4.97 -1.39 12.28
N VAL A 37 3.90 -1.89 11.67
CA VAL A 37 2.77 -1.05 11.23
C VAL A 37 2.02 -0.46 12.42
N TYR A 38 1.75 -1.26 13.46
CA TYR A 38 1.07 -0.79 14.67
C TYR A 38 1.93 0.15 15.53
N ASN A 39 3.26 -0.03 15.52
CA ASN A 39 4.20 0.78 16.30
C ASN A 39 4.76 1.99 15.53
N TYR A 40 4.38 2.17 14.26
CA TYR A 40 4.80 3.31 13.46
C TYR A 40 4.23 4.62 14.04
N ASP A 41 5.03 5.68 14.06
CA ASP A 41 4.57 7.00 14.50
C ASP A 41 3.68 7.67 13.43
N TRP A 42 2.42 7.24 13.38
CA TRP A 42 1.42 7.79 12.47
C TRP A 42 1.05 9.24 12.78
N SER A 43 1.31 9.71 14.01
CA SER A 43 1.07 11.10 14.42
C SER A 43 1.93 12.09 13.64
N SER A 44 3.08 11.63 13.12
CA SER A 44 3.94 12.40 12.22
C SER A 44 3.42 12.54 10.78
N THR A 45 2.35 11.81 10.42
CA THR A 45 1.74 11.80 9.08
C THR A 45 0.45 12.65 9.05
N SER A 46 -0.07 12.91 7.85
CA SER A 46 -1.36 13.58 7.68
C SER A 46 -2.56 12.77 8.19
N LEU A 47 -2.39 11.48 8.52
CA LEU A 47 -3.44 10.64 9.09
C LEU A 47 -3.62 10.88 10.59
N GLY A 48 -2.59 11.43 11.24
CA GLY A 48 -2.54 11.56 12.69
C GLY A 48 -2.44 10.20 13.40
N PRO A 49 -2.51 10.20 14.74
CA PRO A 49 -2.40 9.00 15.55
C PRO A 49 -3.54 8.00 15.24
N MET A 50 -3.22 6.70 15.25
CA MET A 50 -4.13 5.62 14.83
C MET A 50 -5.46 5.62 15.61
N GLU A 51 -5.45 6.07 16.86
CA GLU A 51 -6.64 6.17 17.71
C GLU A 51 -7.72 7.05 17.07
N LEU A 52 -7.31 8.10 16.35
CA LEU A 52 -8.18 9.07 15.70
C LEU A 52 -8.62 8.67 14.29
N TRP A 53 -8.10 7.57 13.74
CA TRP A 53 -8.49 7.15 12.39
C TRP A 53 -9.95 6.72 12.34
N ASP A 54 -10.60 7.05 11.22
CA ASP A 54 -11.93 6.56 10.87
C ASP A 54 -11.96 5.02 10.86
N THR A 55 -13.09 4.44 11.27
CA THR A 55 -13.31 2.99 11.28
C THR A 55 -13.06 2.34 9.92
N SER A 56 -13.35 3.04 8.82
CA SER A 56 -13.09 2.56 7.46
C SER A 56 -11.60 2.33 7.20
N ILE A 57 -10.73 3.23 7.66
CA ILE A 57 -9.27 3.15 7.51
C ILE A 57 -8.73 1.99 8.35
N LYS A 58 -9.19 1.89 9.62
CA LYS A 58 -8.81 0.79 10.52
C LYS A 58 -9.19 -0.58 9.94
N ASN A 59 -10.41 -0.70 9.40
CA ASN A 59 -10.87 -1.94 8.77
C ASN A 59 -10.07 -2.28 7.50
N ALA A 60 -9.80 -1.29 6.65
CA ALA A 60 -9.02 -1.50 5.44
C ALA A 60 -7.57 -1.93 5.77
N MET A 61 -6.95 -1.31 6.77
CA MET A 61 -5.64 -1.74 7.29
C MET A 61 -5.68 -3.20 7.75
N ASN A 62 -6.65 -3.59 8.57
CA ASN A 62 -6.77 -4.98 9.04
C ASN A 62 -6.89 -5.97 7.88
N LEU A 63 -7.74 -5.66 6.89
CA LEU A 63 -7.89 -6.48 5.69
C LEU A 63 -6.60 -6.55 4.87
N CYS A 64 -5.89 -5.42 4.72
CA CYS A 64 -4.61 -5.37 4.02
C CYS A 64 -3.56 -6.26 4.70
N LEU A 65 -3.40 -6.13 6.03
CA LEU A 65 -2.41 -6.89 6.80
C LEU A 65 -2.71 -8.39 6.85
N GLN A 66 -3.98 -8.79 6.77
CA GLN A 66 -4.41 -10.20 6.72
C GLN A 66 -4.36 -10.81 5.31
N SER A 67 -4.24 -9.99 4.27
CA SER A 67 -4.23 -10.47 2.89
C SER A 67 -2.92 -11.19 2.54
N ALA A 68 -3.03 -12.38 1.94
CA ALA A 68 -1.89 -13.07 1.34
C ALA A 68 -1.44 -12.44 0.01
N PHE A 69 -2.29 -11.61 -0.61
CA PHE A 69 -1.98 -10.92 -1.86
C PHE A 69 -1.33 -9.56 -1.58
N PRO A 70 -0.33 -9.14 -2.36
CA PRO A 70 0.25 -7.81 -2.23
C PRO A 70 -0.83 -6.74 -2.33
N THR A 71 -1.00 -6.00 -1.26
CA THR A 71 -2.04 -4.97 -1.15
C THR A 71 -1.40 -3.67 -0.72
N LEU A 72 -1.70 -2.59 -1.44
CA LEU A 72 -1.33 -1.21 -1.10
C LEU A 72 -2.60 -0.37 -0.95
N ILE A 73 -2.68 0.37 0.14
CA ILE A 73 -3.73 1.36 0.43
C ILE A 73 -3.08 2.74 0.36
N SER A 74 -3.67 3.62 -0.46
CA SER A 74 -3.37 5.04 -0.49
C SER A 74 -4.45 5.81 0.27
N ILE A 75 -4.07 6.52 1.34
CA ILE A 75 -5.01 7.14 2.28
C ILE A 75 -4.95 8.68 2.15
N ALA A 76 -6.09 9.31 1.89
CA ALA A 76 -6.23 10.76 1.81
C ALA A 76 -5.95 11.44 3.17
N PRO A 77 -5.59 12.75 3.22
CA PRO A 77 -5.50 13.69 2.11
C PRO A 77 -4.22 13.61 1.27
N ASP A 78 -3.11 13.14 1.85
CA ASP A 78 -1.78 13.15 1.20
C ASP A 78 -1.42 11.85 0.48
N TRP A 79 -2.38 10.92 0.40
CA TRP A 79 -2.22 9.60 -0.23
C TRP A 79 -1.06 8.83 0.40
N ILE A 80 -1.12 8.71 1.73
CA ILE A 80 -0.17 7.97 2.54
C ILE A 80 -0.26 6.48 2.20
N ALA A 81 0.90 5.86 1.98
CA ALA A 81 1.03 4.45 1.65
C ALA A 81 0.99 3.57 2.91
N LEU A 82 0.06 2.61 2.92
CA LEU A 82 0.01 1.50 3.84
C LEU A 82 -0.04 0.22 3.01
N TYR A 83 0.90 -0.70 3.21
CA TYR A 83 0.97 -1.94 2.44
C TYR A 83 1.24 -3.12 3.34
N ASN A 84 1.00 -4.33 2.84
CA ASN A 84 1.30 -5.57 3.55
C ASN A 84 2.66 -6.18 3.16
N LYS A 85 3.11 -7.17 3.92
CA LYS A 85 4.40 -7.83 3.68
C LYS A 85 4.55 -8.37 2.24
N ALA A 86 3.46 -8.83 1.63
CA ALA A 86 3.46 -9.41 0.29
C ALA A 86 3.84 -8.38 -0.78
N TRP A 87 3.79 -7.10 -0.44
CA TRP A 87 4.25 -5.98 -1.26
C TRP A 87 5.77 -5.75 -1.21
N ARG A 88 6.48 -6.30 -0.22
CA ARG A 88 7.95 -6.16 -0.05
C ARG A 88 8.76 -6.49 -1.33
N PRO A 89 8.50 -7.60 -2.05
CA PRO A 89 9.22 -7.93 -3.27
C PRO A 89 9.00 -6.93 -4.41
N LEU A 90 7.82 -6.28 -4.43
CA LEU A 90 7.44 -5.31 -5.46
C LEU A 90 8.09 -3.93 -5.21
N ILE A 91 8.14 -3.52 -3.94
CA ILE A 91 8.68 -2.22 -3.53
C ILE A 91 10.21 -2.20 -3.39
N LYS A 92 10.82 -3.37 -3.23
CA LYS A 92 12.27 -3.60 -3.15
C LYS A 92 12.93 -2.70 -2.11
N SER A 93 13.95 -1.94 -2.50
CA SER A 93 14.79 -1.12 -1.63
C SER A 93 14.07 0.05 -0.93
N LYS A 94 12.81 0.34 -1.29
CA LYS A 94 12.01 1.36 -0.61
C LYS A 94 11.30 0.81 0.63
N HIS A 95 11.33 -0.50 0.89
CA HIS A 95 10.96 -1.05 2.19
C HIS A 95 12.13 -0.87 3.20
N PRO A 96 11.87 -0.50 4.47
CA PRO A 96 10.58 -0.13 5.06
C PRO A 96 10.18 1.34 4.86
N TYR A 97 11.09 2.18 4.36
CA TYR A 97 10.95 3.64 4.23
C TYR A 97 9.59 4.11 3.71
N ALA A 98 9.03 3.41 2.73
CA ALA A 98 7.76 3.74 2.10
C ALA A 98 6.53 3.67 3.02
N LEU A 99 6.60 2.95 4.14
CA LEU A 99 5.48 2.87 5.07
C LEU A 99 5.22 4.27 5.65
N GLY A 100 3.97 4.73 5.57
CA GLY A 100 3.57 6.04 6.09
C GLY A 100 4.05 7.22 5.23
N LYS A 101 4.65 6.98 4.05
CA LYS A 101 5.05 8.05 3.12
C LYS A 101 3.97 8.34 2.08
N PRO A 102 3.89 9.58 1.57
CA PRO A 102 3.06 9.89 0.41
C PRO A 102 3.45 9.02 -0.79
N VAL A 103 2.49 8.41 -1.48
CA VAL A 103 2.76 7.56 -2.66
C VAL A 103 3.54 8.31 -3.74
N LYS A 104 3.31 9.63 -3.89
CA LYS A 104 4.07 10.51 -4.79
C LYS A 104 5.58 10.50 -4.52
N GLU A 105 5.98 10.35 -3.27
CA GLU A 105 7.38 10.34 -2.84
C GLU A 105 8.02 8.98 -3.13
N ILE A 106 7.23 7.90 -2.96
CA ILE A 106 7.68 6.53 -3.20
C ILE A 106 7.78 6.25 -4.70
N PHE A 107 6.83 6.75 -5.51
CA PHE A 107 6.73 6.50 -6.95
C PHE A 107 6.57 7.79 -7.77
N PRO A 108 7.59 8.68 -7.78
CA PRO A 108 7.51 9.96 -8.46
C PRO A 108 7.19 9.82 -9.96
N ASN A 109 7.75 8.79 -10.62
CA ASN A 109 7.58 8.56 -12.06
C ASN A 109 6.20 8.04 -12.47
N ILE A 110 5.38 7.56 -11.52
CA ILE A 110 4.04 7.02 -11.77
C ILE A 110 2.97 8.01 -11.28
N CYS A 111 3.39 9.08 -10.60
CA CYS A 111 2.50 9.98 -9.88
C CYS A 111 1.46 10.66 -10.76
N GLU A 112 1.82 11.05 -11.99
CA GLU A 112 0.88 11.66 -12.95
C GLU A 112 -0.23 10.69 -13.39
N ILE A 113 0.09 9.40 -13.49
CA ILE A 113 -0.85 8.37 -13.89
C ILE A 113 -1.91 8.15 -12.79
N ILE A 114 -1.46 8.10 -11.53
CA ILE A 114 -2.34 7.84 -10.37
C ILE A 114 -3.07 9.09 -9.86
N ALA A 115 -2.57 10.30 -10.16
CA ALA A 115 -3.17 11.56 -9.75
C ALA A 115 -4.64 11.67 -10.17
N SER A 116 -4.98 11.24 -11.39
CA SER A 116 -6.37 11.24 -11.87
C SER A 116 -7.30 10.34 -11.05
N ARG A 117 -6.79 9.19 -10.55
CA ARG A 117 -7.54 8.27 -9.69
C ARG A 117 -7.73 8.89 -8.30
N TYR A 118 -6.69 9.54 -7.77
CA TYR A 118 -6.76 10.29 -6.52
C TYR A 118 -7.79 11.41 -6.57
N GLU A 119 -7.79 12.22 -7.63
CA GLU A 119 -8.79 13.26 -7.84
C GLU A 119 -10.21 12.70 -7.92
N SER A 120 -10.41 11.61 -8.67
CA SER A 120 -11.71 10.94 -8.78
C SER A 120 -12.21 10.41 -7.43
N THR A 121 -11.34 9.77 -6.66
CA THR A 121 -11.64 9.24 -5.32
C THR A 121 -11.98 10.36 -4.34
N ARG A 122 -11.22 11.47 -4.38
CA ARG A 122 -11.47 12.67 -3.57
C ARG A 122 -12.83 13.30 -3.89
N ASN A 123 -13.20 13.37 -5.17
CA ASN A 123 -14.52 13.88 -5.61
C ASN A 123 -15.68 13.03 -5.09
N LYS A 124 -15.46 11.72 -4.92
CA LYS A 124 -16.42 10.79 -4.31
C LYS A 124 -16.44 10.85 -2.78
N LYS A 125 -15.63 11.72 -2.16
CA LYS A 125 -15.41 11.82 -0.71
C LYS A 125 -14.99 10.48 -0.08
N ALA A 126 -14.35 9.61 -0.86
CA ALA A 126 -13.82 8.36 -0.37
C ALA A 126 -12.41 8.61 0.22
N PRO A 127 -12.12 8.17 1.46
CA PRO A 127 -10.83 8.43 2.10
C PRO A 127 -9.72 7.49 1.63
N LEU A 128 -10.05 6.45 0.84
CA LEU A 128 -9.18 5.31 0.55
C LEU A 128 -9.17 4.97 -0.95
N LEU A 129 -7.99 4.65 -1.47
CA LEU A 129 -7.81 3.91 -2.72
C LEU A 129 -7.05 2.61 -2.42
N ILE A 130 -7.67 1.47 -2.72
CA ILE A 130 -7.07 0.14 -2.51
C ILE A 130 -6.57 -0.37 -3.86
N GLU A 131 -5.33 -0.86 -3.87
CA GLU A 131 -4.66 -1.48 -5.01
C GLU A 131 -4.25 -2.89 -4.60
N VAL A 132 -4.81 -3.87 -5.31
CA VAL A 132 -4.63 -5.32 -5.10
C VAL A 132 -4.12 -5.94 -6.39
#